data_AF-A0A2V8GA26-F1
#
_entry.id   AF-A0A2V8GA26-F1
#
_cell.length_a   1.000
_cell.length_b   1.000
_cell.length_c   1.000
_cell.angle_alpha   90.00
_cell.angle_beta   90.00
_cell.angle_gamma   90.00
#
_symmetry.space_group_name_H-M   'P 1'
#
loop_
_entity.id
_entity.type
_entity.pdbx_description
1 polymer ?
#
loop_
_entity_poly.entity_id
_entity_poly.type
_entity_poly.pdbx_seq_one_letter_code
_entity_poly.pdbx_strand_id
1 'polypeptide(L)'
;MRRILQRIALRDWASISFPAWPIDTTVEDFIEQLWVLVLETSGEHQIPFIWYWPKGCHSCAIMTHDVETAEGQAFCRTILELERQHGIRSAFALVPEMRYEISERVVNAIRRAGGEVCIHGLNHDGRLFSSEQVFRSRVNAINRHAEKWGAKGFRSPIMYRNQAWYDGFSFSYDMSVPNVAHLDPQRGGCCSIFPYFIGDIVELPLTTTQDYSLYNILRCDPLAMWATQMDSIIAKHGLVSFNIHPDYTVEPKTQVLYRELLRLIRKKGEEEYMWLALPGEVDTWWRQRNSMALVRQSGTWHVRGIGSGRAAVAYARLENGRLTYVLPNGRPSRRSNRHEDQSRRLEAVVGNR
;
A
#
# COMPACT_ATOMS: atom_id res chain seq x y z
N MET A 1 4.51 -7.04 -29.16
CA MET A 1 3.09 -6.76 -29.45
C MET A 1 2.29 -6.32 -28.21
N ARG A 2 2.20 -7.11 -27.12
CA ARG A 2 1.42 -6.77 -25.89
C ARG A 2 1.69 -5.38 -25.31
N ARG A 3 2.96 -5.01 -25.08
CA ARG A 3 3.35 -3.69 -24.54
C ARG A 3 2.87 -2.53 -25.42
N ILE A 4 2.92 -2.69 -26.75
CA ILE A 4 2.48 -1.66 -27.71
C ILE A 4 0.95 -1.49 -27.65
N LEU A 5 0.21 -2.59 -27.64
CA LEU A 5 -1.26 -2.56 -27.52
C LEU A 5 -1.71 -1.93 -26.21
N GLN A 6 -1.04 -2.24 -25.08
CA GLN A 6 -1.34 -1.60 -23.79
C GLN A 6 -1.06 -0.09 -23.80
N ARG A 7 0.05 0.35 -24.41
CA ARG A 7 0.33 1.79 -24.58
C ARG A 7 -0.75 2.50 -25.40
N ILE A 8 -1.29 1.85 -26.42
CA ILE A 8 -2.39 2.40 -27.23
C ILE A 8 -3.67 2.44 -26.40
N ALA A 9 -4.00 1.36 -25.70
CA ALA A 9 -5.21 1.25 -24.89
C ALA A 9 -5.23 2.23 -23.71
N LEU A 10 -4.06 2.55 -23.15
CA LEU A 10 -3.89 3.43 -22.00
C LEU A 10 -3.40 4.83 -22.39
N ARG A 11 -3.46 5.21 -23.67
CA ARG A 11 -2.90 6.49 -24.15
C ARG A 11 -3.55 7.73 -23.53
N ASP A 12 -4.76 7.58 -23.02
CA ASP A 12 -5.58 8.61 -22.38
C ASP A 12 -5.25 8.79 -20.89
N TRP A 13 -4.33 8.00 -20.32
CA TRP A 13 -4.03 7.99 -18.89
C TRP A 13 -3.79 9.41 -18.34
N ALA A 14 -3.04 10.24 -19.05
CA ALA A 14 -2.70 11.61 -18.62
C ALA A 14 -3.87 12.60 -18.72
N SER A 15 -4.93 12.28 -19.47
CA SER A 15 -6.13 13.12 -19.62
C SER A 15 -7.25 12.79 -18.63
N ILE A 16 -7.10 11.75 -17.82
CA ILE A 16 -8.06 11.40 -16.78
C ILE A 16 -7.96 12.42 -15.65
N SER A 17 -9.04 13.15 -15.39
CA SER A 17 -9.07 14.22 -14.38
C SER A 17 -9.25 13.71 -12.95
N PHE A 18 -9.88 12.54 -12.77
CA PHE A 18 -10.15 11.95 -11.47
C PHE A 18 -10.09 10.42 -11.51
N PRO A 19 -9.48 9.74 -10.52
CA PRO A 19 -8.67 10.29 -9.41
C PRO A 19 -7.46 11.11 -9.88
N ALA A 20 -6.92 12.02 -9.07
CA ALA A 20 -5.77 12.84 -9.39
C ALA A 20 -4.48 12.01 -9.50
N TRP A 21 -3.70 12.21 -10.57
CA TRP A 21 -2.39 11.56 -10.76
C TRP A 21 -1.26 12.38 -10.12
N PRO A 22 -0.19 11.76 -9.57
CA PRO A 22 0.07 10.33 -9.43
C PRO A 22 -0.43 9.71 -8.12
N ILE A 23 -0.96 10.54 -7.22
CA ILE A 23 -1.57 10.16 -5.95
C ILE A 23 -2.79 11.05 -5.76
N ASP A 24 -3.89 10.44 -5.37
CA ASP A 24 -5.11 11.14 -4.98
C ASP A 24 -5.30 11.05 -3.47
N THR A 25 -5.41 12.21 -2.83
CA THR A 25 -5.60 12.36 -1.38
C THR A 25 -6.97 12.94 -1.03
N THR A 26 -7.94 12.86 -1.93
CA THR A 26 -9.27 13.48 -1.77
C THR A 26 -9.93 13.03 -0.46
N VAL A 27 -9.81 11.75 -0.10
CA VAL A 27 -10.34 11.22 1.16
C VAL A 27 -9.65 11.86 2.36
N GLU A 28 -8.32 11.96 2.33
CA GLU A 28 -7.55 12.58 3.41
C GLU A 28 -7.81 14.08 3.52
N ASP A 29 -7.90 14.80 2.39
CA ASP A 29 -8.23 16.22 2.36
C ASP A 29 -9.62 16.47 2.97
N PHE A 30 -10.61 15.63 2.65
CA PHE A 30 -11.93 15.71 3.26
C PHE A 30 -11.89 15.46 4.78
N ILE A 31 -11.18 14.43 5.24
CA ILE A 31 -11.03 14.13 6.68
C ILE A 31 -10.31 15.28 7.40
N GLU A 32 -9.30 15.89 6.79
CA GLU A 32 -8.61 17.05 7.36
C GLU A 32 -9.56 18.24 7.53
N GLN A 33 -10.43 18.53 6.54
CA GLN A 33 -11.43 19.59 6.67
C GLN A 33 -12.44 19.29 7.79
N LEU A 34 -12.84 18.04 7.97
CA LEU A 34 -13.67 17.65 9.12
C LEU A 34 -12.97 17.92 10.45
N TRP A 35 -11.68 17.60 10.56
CA TRP A 35 -10.90 17.93 11.75
C TRP A 35 -10.84 19.44 12.03
N VAL A 36 -10.66 20.27 10.99
CA VAL A 36 -10.70 21.73 11.14
C VAL A 36 -12.04 22.17 11.72
N LEU A 37 -13.16 21.73 11.13
CA LEU A 37 -14.50 22.07 11.59
C LEU A 37 -14.75 21.63 13.05
N VAL A 38 -14.31 20.43 13.43
CA VAL A 38 -14.45 19.94 14.81
C VAL A 38 -13.63 20.79 15.80
N LEU A 39 -12.39 21.17 15.44
CA LEU A 39 -11.55 22.02 16.29
C LEU A 39 -12.15 23.43 16.44
N GLU A 40 -12.64 24.03 15.36
CA GLU A 40 -13.26 25.36 15.40
C GLU A 40 -14.55 25.39 16.22
N THR A 41 -15.38 24.35 16.11
CA THR A 41 -16.70 24.29 16.78
C THR A 41 -16.64 23.81 18.22
N SER A 42 -15.65 22.98 18.59
CA SER A 42 -15.51 22.48 19.95
C SER A 42 -15.00 23.53 20.94
N GLY A 43 -14.29 24.56 20.46
CA GLY A 43 -13.57 25.52 21.30
C GLY A 43 -12.34 24.93 22.01
N GLU A 44 -11.99 23.67 21.72
CA GLU A 44 -10.81 23.00 22.28
C GLU A 44 -9.55 23.41 21.52
N HIS A 45 -8.49 23.74 22.25
CA HIS A 45 -7.18 24.05 21.64
C HIS A 45 -6.55 22.84 20.95
N GLN A 46 -6.89 21.63 21.39
CA GLN A 46 -6.38 20.39 20.84
C GLN A 46 -7.33 19.23 21.11
N ILE A 47 -7.41 18.28 20.18
CA ILE A 47 -8.23 17.08 20.35
C ILE A 47 -7.33 15.84 20.34
N PRO A 48 -7.36 15.02 21.41
CA PRO A 48 -6.57 13.81 21.47
C PRO A 48 -7.19 12.69 20.63
N PHE A 49 -6.36 11.87 20.00
CA PHE A 49 -6.78 10.69 19.26
C PHE A 49 -5.69 9.61 19.31
N ILE A 50 -6.05 8.39 18.94
CA ILE A 50 -5.08 7.30 18.81
C ILE A 50 -4.33 7.49 17.49
N TRP A 51 -3.00 7.70 17.57
CA TRP A 51 -2.16 7.93 16.40
C TRP A 51 -2.27 6.79 15.38
N TYR A 52 -2.06 7.12 14.10
CA TYR A 52 -2.29 6.19 12.98
C TYR A 52 -1.40 4.96 13.03
N TRP A 53 -0.12 5.13 13.37
CA TRP A 53 0.88 4.07 13.29
C TRP A 53 1.48 3.72 14.65
N PRO A 54 1.96 2.48 14.83
CA PRO A 54 2.52 2.04 16.08
C PRO A 54 3.80 2.80 16.41
N LYS A 55 4.12 2.88 17.70
CA LYS A 55 5.34 3.47 18.27
C LYS A 55 5.56 4.93 17.85
N GLY A 56 4.50 5.62 17.44
CA GLY A 56 4.59 7.00 16.97
C GLY A 56 5.27 7.16 15.60
N CYS A 57 5.40 6.10 14.81
CA CYS A 57 5.90 6.20 13.43
C CYS A 57 5.03 7.18 12.63
N HIS A 58 5.61 7.97 11.74
CA HIS A 58 4.84 9.00 11.03
C HIS A 58 4.06 8.47 9.84
N SER A 59 4.54 7.39 9.24
CA SER A 59 3.95 6.73 8.08
C SER A 59 4.28 5.24 8.14
N CYS A 60 3.77 4.47 7.19
CA CYS A 60 4.10 3.06 7.03
C CYS A 60 4.52 2.76 5.59
N ALA A 61 5.39 1.77 5.40
CA ALA A 61 5.65 1.20 4.07
C ALA A 61 5.58 -0.32 4.09
N ILE A 62 5.00 -0.89 3.03
CA ILE A 62 4.97 -2.32 2.74
C ILE A 62 5.53 -2.59 1.35
N MET A 63 6.32 -3.67 1.23
CA MET A 63 6.81 -4.18 -0.05
C MET A 63 6.07 -5.48 -0.37
N THR A 64 5.52 -5.57 -1.58
CA THR A 64 4.78 -6.76 -2.02
C THR A 64 5.18 -7.17 -3.43
N HIS A 65 5.02 -8.46 -3.71
CA HIS A 65 5.45 -9.10 -4.94
C HIS A 65 4.38 -10.00 -5.52
N ASP A 66 3.90 -9.68 -6.72
CA ASP A 66 3.05 -10.58 -7.49
C ASP A 66 3.94 -11.48 -8.35
N VAL A 67 3.85 -12.80 -8.11
CA VAL A 67 4.64 -13.81 -8.83
C VAL A 67 3.77 -14.44 -9.90
N GLU A 68 4.04 -14.12 -11.17
CA GLU A 68 3.14 -14.47 -12.28
C GLU A 68 3.59 -15.73 -13.05
N THR A 69 4.88 -16.09 -12.99
CA THR A 69 5.47 -17.18 -13.77
C THR A 69 6.45 -18.05 -12.98
N ALA A 70 6.81 -19.21 -13.56
CA ALA A 70 7.85 -20.09 -13.03
C ALA A 70 9.24 -19.40 -12.95
N GLU A 71 9.54 -18.50 -13.90
CA GLU A 71 10.78 -17.72 -13.91
C GLU A 71 10.79 -16.71 -12.76
N GLY A 72 9.69 -15.97 -12.57
CA GLY A 72 9.50 -15.10 -11.42
C GLY A 72 9.63 -15.85 -10.09
N GLN A 73 9.02 -17.04 -9.99
CA GLN A 73 9.17 -17.92 -8.82
C GLN A 73 10.63 -18.31 -8.58
N ALA A 74 11.36 -18.71 -9.63
CA ALA A 74 12.78 -19.07 -9.51
C ALA A 74 13.62 -17.88 -9.02
N PHE A 75 13.24 -16.66 -9.39
CA PHE A 75 13.92 -15.43 -9.03
C PHE A 75 13.59 -14.91 -7.62
N CYS A 76 12.53 -15.42 -6.97
CA CYS A 76 12.13 -14.98 -5.62
C CYS A 76 13.26 -15.06 -4.58
N ARG A 77 14.18 -16.03 -4.68
CA ARG A 77 15.33 -16.13 -3.77
C ARG A 77 16.29 -14.96 -3.91
N THR A 78 16.49 -14.48 -5.13
CA THR A 78 17.33 -13.31 -5.40
C THR A 78 16.68 -12.06 -4.84
N ILE A 79 15.35 -11.90 -5.00
CA ILE A 79 14.59 -10.80 -4.39
C ILE A 79 14.79 -10.78 -2.87
N LEU A 80 14.54 -11.91 -2.20
CA LEU A 80 14.72 -12.03 -0.75
C LEU A 80 16.14 -11.65 -0.30
N GLU A 81 17.17 -12.01 -1.08
CA GLU A 81 18.56 -11.64 -0.77
C GLU A 81 18.79 -10.12 -0.90
N LEU A 82 18.28 -9.50 -1.96
CA LEU A 82 18.39 -8.06 -2.18
C LEU A 82 17.68 -7.28 -1.07
N GLU A 83 16.51 -7.73 -0.64
CA GLU A 83 15.74 -7.11 0.45
C GLU A 83 16.42 -7.28 1.81
N ARG A 84 16.97 -8.47 2.08
CA ARG A 84 17.73 -8.76 3.30
C ARG A 84 18.90 -7.81 3.48
N GLN A 85 19.62 -7.49 2.40
CA GLN A 85 20.73 -6.52 2.42
C GLN A 85 20.31 -5.10 2.85
N HIS A 86 19.02 -4.77 2.73
CA HIS A 86 18.45 -3.49 3.12
C HIS A 86 17.56 -3.57 4.38
N GLY A 87 17.47 -4.75 5.00
CA GLY A 87 16.61 -4.97 6.17
C GLY A 87 15.12 -4.79 5.88
N ILE A 88 14.69 -5.06 4.64
CA ILE A 88 13.29 -4.99 4.22
C ILE A 88 12.73 -6.42 4.19
N ARG A 89 11.48 -6.57 4.66
CA ARG A 89 10.70 -7.80 4.55
C ARG A 89 9.51 -7.52 3.64
N SER A 90 9.05 -8.53 2.93
CA SER A 90 8.00 -8.38 1.92
C SER A 90 7.01 -9.55 1.93
N ALA A 91 5.89 -9.35 1.24
CA ALA A 91 4.90 -10.38 0.98
C ALA A 91 4.93 -10.81 -0.49
N PHE A 92 4.72 -12.10 -0.75
CA PHE A 92 4.69 -12.69 -2.08
C PHE A 92 3.31 -13.28 -2.35
N ALA A 93 2.58 -12.72 -3.31
CA ALA A 93 1.32 -13.25 -3.80
C ALA A 93 1.59 -14.27 -4.92
N LEU A 94 1.22 -15.53 -4.68
CA LEU A 94 1.47 -16.64 -5.61
C LEU A 94 0.18 -17.08 -6.29
N VAL A 95 0.24 -17.45 -7.57
CA VAL A 95 -0.93 -17.95 -8.31
C VAL A 95 -1.07 -19.47 -8.08
N PRO A 96 -2.10 -19.94 -7.35
CA PRO A 96 -2.15 -21.33 -6.89
C PRO A 96 -2.38 -22.39 -7.97
N GLU A 97 -2.97 -22.02 -9.11
CA GLU A 97 -3.35 -22.98 -10.15
C GLU A 97 -2.91 -22.55 -11.56
N MET A 98 -2.71 -23.52 -12.44
CA MET A 98 -2.52 -23.41 -13.91
C MET A 98 -1.32 -22.63 -14.44
N ARG A 99 -0.76 -21.67 -13.69
CA ARG A 99 0.32 -20.79 -14.19
C ARG A 99 1.69 -21.42 -14.12
N TYR A 100 2.01 -22.03 -12.98
CA TYR A 100 3.25 -22.73 -12.73
C TYR A 100 3.06 -23.65 -11.52
N GLU A 101 3.90 -24.68 -11.42
CA GLU A 101 3.92 -25.51 -10.21
C GLU A 101 4.59 -24.74 -9.09
N ILE A 102 3.85 -24.52 -7.99
CA ILE A 102 4.38 -23.80 -6.84
C ILE A 102 5.37 -24.69 -6.11
N SER A 103 6.60 -24.21 -6.01
CA SER A 103 7.64 -24.92 -5.28
C SER A 103 7.48 -24.70 -3.79
N GLU A 104 7.24 -25.77 -3.02
CA GLU A 104 7.28 -25.71 -1.55
C GLU A 104 8.61 -25.14 -1.03
N ARG A 105 9.70 -25.36 -1.79
CA ARG A 105 11.02 -24.80 -1.45
C ARG A 105 11.03 -23.27 -1.52
N VAL A 106 10.22 -22.64 -2.37
CA VAL A 106 10.09 -21.18 -2.47
C VAL A 106 9.20 -20.65 -1.36
N VAL A 107 8.04 -21.28 -1.11
CA VAL A 107 7.15 -20.96 0.03
C VAL A 107 7.93 -21.00 1.36
N ASN A 108 8.73 -22.04 1.57
CA ASN A 108 9.57 -22.19 2.75
C ASN A 108 10.76 -21.21 2.78
N ALA A 109 11.26 -20.76 1.63
CA ALA A 109 12.29 -19.73 1.58
C ALA A 109 11.73 -18.36 2.01
N ILE A 110 10.56 -17.98 1.50
CA ILE A 110 9.86 -16.73 1.86
C ILE A 110 9.63 -16.69 3.37
N ARG A 111 9.02 -17.74 3.94
CA ARG A 111 8.74 -17.82 5.38
C ARG A 111 10.02 -17.77 6.23
N ARG A 112 11.09 -18.47 5.83
CA ARG A 112 12.37 -18.45 6.57
C ARG A 112 13.06 -17.10 6.54
N ALA A 113 12.87 -16.33 5.46
CA ALA A 113 13.33 -14.95 5.39
C ALA A 113 12.47 -13.98 6.23
N GLY A 114 11.43 -14.48 6.90
CA GLY A 114 10.47 -13.67 7.65
C GLY A 114 9.48 -12.93 6.77
N GLY A 115 9.33 -13.34 5.50
CA GLY A 115 8.34 -12.82 4.57
C GLY A 115 6.98 -13.52 4.68
N GLU A 116 5.98 -12.94 4.02
CA GLU A 116 4.59 -13.41 4.03
C GLU A 116 4.21 -14.04 2.68
N VAL A 117 3.33 -15.05 2.71
CA VAL A 117 2.78 -15.69 1.51
C VAL A 117 1.30 -15.32 1.40
N CYS A 118 0.92 -14.79 0.24
CA CYS A 118 -0.44 -14.35 -0.11
C CYS A 118 -0.97 -15.15 -1.31
N ILE A 119 -2.28 -15.08 -1.53
CA ILE A 119 -2.93 -15.68 -2.70
C ILE A 119 -3.09 -14.64 -3.81
N HIS A 120 -2.65 -14.97 -5.02
CA HIS A 120 -2.79 -14.11 -6.20
C HIS A 120 -3.86 -14.65 -7.17
N GLY A 121 -5.13 -14.42 -6.84
CA GLY A 121 -6.26 -14.99 -7.58
C GLY A 121 -6.29 -16.53 -7.50
N LEU A 122 -6.81 -17.17 -8.55
CA LEU A 122 -6.82 -18.64 -8.68
C LEU A 122 -5.82 -19.11 -9.73
N ASN A 123 -5.99 -18.64 -10.96
CA ASN A 123 -5.23 -19.05 -12.14
C ASN A 123 -4.73 -17.86 -12.98
N HIS A 124 -4.95 -16.64 -12.48
CA HIS A 124 -4.55 -15.38 -13.12
C HIS A 124 -5.14 -15.19 -14.55
N ASP A 125 -6.31 -15.75 -14.87
CA ASP A 125 -6.92 -15.62 -16.21
C ASP A 125 -7.70 -14.30 -16.44
N GLY A 126 -7.75 -13.43 -15.42
CA GLY A 126 -8.45 -12.15 -15.46
C GLY A 126 -9.98 -12.26 -15.40
N ARG A 127 -10.56 -13.43 -15.12
CA ARG A 127 -12.01 -13.66 -15.15
C ARG A 127 -12.66 -13.77 -13.78
N LEU A 128 -11.90 -13.69 -12.69
CA LEU A 128 -12.43 -13.85 -11.33
C LEU A 128 -13.63 -12.92 -11.06
N PHE A 129 -13.57 -11.67 -11.53
CA PHE A 129 -14.63 -10.68 -11.37
C PHE A 129 -15.50 -10.48 -12.63
N SER A 130 -15.47 -11.41 -13.59
CA SER A 130 -16.25 -11.28 -14.83
C SER A 130 -17.77 -11.41 -14.62
N SER A 131 -18.19 -12.17 -13.61
CA SER A 131 -19.58 -12.29 -13.17
C SER A 131 -19.60 -12.83 -11.74
N GLU A 132 -20.68 -12.57 -11.00
CA GLU A 132 -20.83 -13.10 -9.65
C GLU A 132 -20.83 -14.63 -9.63
N GLN A 133 -21.47 -15.27 -10.63
CA GLN A 133 -21.46 -16.73 -10.75
C GLN A 133 -20.03 -17.30 -10.85
N VAL A 134 -19.18 -16.69 -11.69
CA VAL A 134 -17.77 -17.11 -11.82
C VAL A 134 -17.02 -16.87 -10.52
N PHE A 135 -17.22 -15.71 -9.89
CA PHE A 135 -16.62 -15.40 -8.59
C PHE A 135 -16.98 -16.45 -7.53
N ARG A 136 -18.27 -16.68 -7.31
CA ARG A 136 -18.80 -17.62 -6.31
C ARG A 136 -18.34 -19.06 -6.58
N SER A 137 -18.21 -19.47 -7.85
CA SER A 137 -17.68 -20.80 -8.18
C SER A 137 -16.19 -20.96 -7.82
N ARG A 138 -15.40 -19.90 -7.93
CA ARG A 138 -13.94 -19.93 -7.77
C ARG A 138 -13.50 -19.63 -6.34
N VAL A 139 -14.25 -18.80 -5.62
CA VAL A 139 -13.86 -18.33 -4.28
C VAL A 139 -13.66 -19.48 -3.29
N ASN A 140 -14.45 -20.55 -3.41
CA ASN A 140 -14.27 -21.76 -2.60
C ASN A 140 -12.89 -22.41 -2.80
N ALA A 141 -12.38 -22.46 -4.04
CA ALA A 141 -11.04 -22.98 -4.30
C ALA A 141 -9.95 -22.03 -3.79
N ILE A 142 -10.14 -20.72 -3.99
CA ILE A 142 -9.24 -19.69 -3.49
C ILE A 142 -9.09 -19.78 -1.96
N ASN A 143 -10.21 -19.86 -1.22
CA ASN A 143 -10.20 -19.97 0.24
C ASN A 143 -9.55 -21.27 0.72
N ARG A 144 -9.73 -22.40 0.02
CA ARG A 144 -9.01 -23.65 0.36
C ARG A 144 -7.49 -23.53 0.21
N HIS A 145 -7.01 -22.84 -0.83
CA HIS A 145 -5.58 -22.57 -0.98
C HIS A 145 -5.07 -21.62 0.10
N ALA A 146 -5.86 -20.60 0.45
CA ALA A 146 -5.55 -19.70 1.55
C ALA A 146 -5.37 -20.45 2.87
N GLU A 147 -6.31 -21.34 3.21
CA GLU A 147 -6.23 -22.21 4.38
C GLU A 147 -5.00 -23.12 4.35
N LYS A 148 -4.78 -23.82 3.22
CA LYS A 148 -3.63 -24.72 3.04
C LYS A 148 -2.29 -24.02 3.27
N TRP A 149 -2.17 -22.75 2.87
CA TRP A 149 -0.94 -21.98 3.04
C TRP A 149 -0.93 -21.10 4.29
N GLY A 150 -2.01 -21.10 5.08
CA GLY A 150 -2.18 -20.12 6.16
C GLY A 150 -2.04 -18.67 5.67
N ALA A 151 -2.37 -18.42 4.40
CA ALA A 151 -2.25 -17.12 3.76
C ALA A 151 -3.42 -16.23 4.17
N LYS A 152 -3.12 -15.08 4.76
CA LYS A 152 -4.12 -14.11 5.22
C LYS A 152 -4.41 -13.01 4.21
N GLY A 153 -3.51 -12.82 3.26
CA GLY A 153 -3.60 -11.78 2.24
C GLY A 153 -4.06 -12.28 0.88
N PHE A 154 -4.81 -11.43 0.18
CA PHE A 154 -5.18 -11.60 -1.22
C PHE A 154 -4.65 -10.47 -2.10
N ARG A 155 -4.39 -10.81 -3.36
CA ARG A 155 -4.19 -9.86 -4.46
C ARG A 155 -4.92 -10.37 -5.69
N SER A 156 -5.76 -9.53 -6.27
CA SER A 156 -6.46 -9.84 -7.49
C SER A 156 -5.56 -9.71 -8.72
N PRO A 157 -5.54 -10.70 -9.61
CA PRO A 157 -4.92 -10.61 -10.93
C PRO A 157 -5.34 -9.34 -11.68
N ILE A 158 -4.36 -8.62 -12.24
CA ILE A 158 -4.61 -7.45 -13.09
C ILE A 158 -5.34 -6.31 -12.34
N MET A 159 -5.41 -6.38 -11.00
CA MET A 159 -6.13 -5.41 -10.16
C MET A 159 -7.64 -5.29 -10.49
N TYR A 160 -8.21 -6.33 -11.11
CA TYR A 160 -9.66 -6.41 -11.27
C TYR A 160 -10.32 -6.58 -9.92
N ARG A 161 -11.42 -5.88 -9.67
CA ARG A 161 -12.00 -5.79 -8.34
C ARG A 161 -13.50 -5.54 -8.39
N ASN A 162 -14.21 -6.20 -7.48
CA ASN A 162 -15.58 -5.89 -7.11
C ASN A 162 -15.74 -6.10 -5.61
N GLN A 163 -15.64 -5.01 -4.84
CA GLN A 163 -15.65 -5.05 -3.38
C GLN A 163 -17.00 -5.52 -2.81
N ALA A 164 -18.09 -5.40 -3.57
CA ALA A 164 -19.41 -5.87 -3.14
C ALA A 164 -19.48 -7.40 -3.00
N TRP A 165 -18.52 -8.14 -3.55
CA TRP A 165 -18.45 -9.61 -3.47
C TRP A 165 -17.42 -10.12 -2.45
N TYR A 166 -16.77 -9.22 -1.71
CA TYR A 166 -15.70 -9.59 -0.78
C TYR A 166 -16.21 -10.45 0.40
N ASP A 167 -17.52 -10.52 0.61
CA ASP A 167 -18.18 -11.44 1.55
C ASP A 167 -17.89 -12.93 1.24
N GLY A 168 -17.50 -13.27 0.01
CA GLY A 168 -17.09 -14.62 -0.33
C GLY A 168 -15.68 -15.00 0.12
N PHE A 169 -14.82 -14.03 0.42
CA PHE A 169 -13.42 -14.27 0.79
C PHE A 169 -13.25 -14.58 2.28
N SER A 170 -12.26 -15.42 2.59
CA SER A 170 -11.84 -15.72 3.98
C SER A 170 -10.50 -15.08 4.35
N PHE A 171 -10.12 -14.01 3.67
CA PHE A 171 -8.86 -13.29 3.90
C PHE A 171 -9.01 -12.26 5.04
N SER A 172 -7.91 -11.99 5.72
CA SER A 172 -7.84 -10.91 6.72
C SER A 172 -7.62 -9.56 6.03
N TYR A 173 -6.87 -9.54 4.93
CA TYR A 173 -6.64 -8.31 4.20
C TYR A 173 -6.58 -8.55 2.69
N ASP A 174 -6.94 -7.51 1.95
CA ASP A 174 -6.81 -7.44 0.50
C ASP A 174 -5.85 -6.29 0.15
N MET A 175 -5.26 -6.36 -1.03
CA MET A 175 -4.36 -5.33 -1.55
C MET A 175 -4.75 -4.91 -2.96
N SER A 176 -5.95 -5.25 -3.44
CA SER A 176 -6.30 -5.20 -4.87
C SER A 176 -6.79 -3.84 -5.35
N VAL A 177 -6.96 -2.87 -4.47
CA VAL A 177 -7.54 -1.56 -4.80
C VAL A 177 -6.42 -0.52 -4.94
N PRO A 178 -6.14 -0.02 -6.16
CA PRO A 178 -5.18 1.06 -6.34
C PRO A 178 -5.72 2.39 -5.78
N ASN A 179 -4.82 3.25 -5.35
CA ASN A 179 -5.14 4.65 -5.04
C ASN A 179 -5.62 5.38 -6.31
N VAL A 180 -4.85 5.25 -7.40
CA VAL A 180 -5.13 5.84 -8.72
C VAL A 180 -4.91 4.78 -9.81
N ALA A 181 -5.97 4.40 -10.54
CA ALA A 181 -5.95 3.32 -11.52
C ALA A 181 -5.82 3.81 -12.98
N HIS A 182 -5.06 4.89 -13.22
CA HIS A 182 -4.88 5.48 -14.56
C HIS A 182 -4.10 4.58 -15.52
N LEU A 183 -3.39 3.58 -15.01
CA LEU A 183 -2.58 2.67 -15.81
C LEU A 183 -3.06 1.22 -15.71
N ASP A 184 -4.15 0.98 -14.98
CA ASP A 184 -4.76 -0.34 -14.83
C ASP A 184 -5.92 -0.53 -15.83
N PRO A 185 -6.20 -1.78 -16.25
CA PRO A 185 -7.31 -2.07 -17.14
C PRO A 185 -8.68 -1.69 -16.55
N GLN A 186 -8.85 -1.81 -15.23
CA GLN A 186 -10.02 -1.30 -14.53
C GLN A 186 -9.72 0.05 -13.88
N ARG A 187 -10.26 1.11 -14.50
CA ARG A 187 -10.15 2.52 -14.07
C ARG A 187 -10.74 2.79 -12.69
N GLY A 188 -10.60 4.02 -12.21
CA GLY A 188 -11.04 4.49 -10.89
C GLY A 188 -9.90 4.49 -9.88
N GLY A 189 -10.20 4.18 -8.64
CA GLY A 189 -9.26 4.19 -7.51
C GLY A 189 -10.01 4.43 -6.21
N CYS A 190 -9.37 4.20 -5.08
CA CYS A 190 -9.97 4.46 -3.77
C CYS A 190 -9.76 5.88 -3.25
N CYS A 191 -8.86 6.67 -3.86
CA CYS A 191 -8.57 8.05 -3.45
C CYS A 191 -8.14 8.20 -1.98
N SER A 192 -7.70 7.10 -1.36
CA SER A 192 -7.18 7.07 0.00
C SER A 192 -5.78 6.48 0.02
N ILE A 193 -4.95 7.02 0.91
CA ILE A 193 -3.60 6.52 1.20
C ILE A 193 -3.56 5.73 2.51
N PHE A 194 -4.70 5.49 3.16
CA PHE A 194 -4.80 4.74 4.41
C PHE A 194 -5.50 3.40 4.21
N PRO A 195 -5.19 2.39 5.04
CA PRO A 195 -6.01 1.19 5.12
C PRO A 195 -7.44 1.49 5.55
N TYR A 196 -8.40 0.71 5.03
CA TYR A 196 -9.82 0.84 5.39
C TYR A 196 -10.51 -0.52 5.41
N PHE A 197 -11.65 -0.61 6.11
CA PHE A 197 -12.40 -1.85 6.22
C PHE A 197 -13.43 -1.99 5.09
N ILE A 198 -13.47 -3.17 4.46
CA ILE A 198 -14.53 -3.64 3.57
C ILE A 198 -15.16 -4.85 4.24
N GLY A 199 -16.24 -4.62 5.00
CA GLY A 199 -16.76 -5.63 5.93
C GLY A 199 -15.66 -6.04 6.91
N ASP A 200 -15.37 -7.34 6.97
CA ASP A 200 -14.32 -7.88 7.82
C ASP A 200 -12.92 -7.81 7.23
N ILE A 201 -12.74 -7.44 5.95
CA ILE A 201 -11.43 -7.39 5.28
C ILE A 201 -10.81 -6.00 5.44
N VAL A 202 -9.53 -5.93 5.79
CA VAL A 202 -8.77 -4.67 5.71
C VAL A 202 -8.21 -4.53 4.30
N GLU A 203 -8.63 -3.52 3.55
CA GLU A 203 -7.97 -3.14 2.30
C GLU A 203 -6.70 -2.36 2.62
N LEU A 204 -5.57 -2.81 2.06
CA LEU A 204 -4.29 -2.11 2.06
C LEU A 204 -4.07 -1.55 0.65
N PRO A 205 -4.49 -0.29 0.37
CA PRO A 205 -4.53 0.21 -0.99
C PRO A 205 -3.14 0.19 -1.63
N LEU A 206 -3.08 -0.12 -2.93
CA LEU A 206 -1.86 0.04 -3.72
C LEU A 206 -1.67 1.53 -4.02
N THR A 207 -0.83 2.19 -3.21
CA THR A 207 -0.63 3.63 -3.26
C THR A 207 0.50 4.05 -4.18
N THR A 208 1.38 3.16 -4.65
CA THR A 208 2.43 3.51 -5.62
C THR A 208 2.20 2.85 -6.97
N THR A 209 2.77 3.43 -8.02
CA THR A 209 2.66 2.89 -9.37
C THR A 209 3.43 1.58 -9.48
N GLN A 210 2.83 0.57 -10.12
CA GLN A 210 3.44 -0.74 -10.36
C GLN A 210 4.67 -0.63 -11.28
N ASP A 211 5.66 -1.49 -11.03
CA ASP A 211 6.90 -1.58 -11.80
C ASP A 211 6.65 -1.79 -13.31
N TYR A 212 5.74 -2.69 -13.69
CA TYR A 212 5.43 -2.95 -15.10
C TYR A 212 5.00 -1.67 -15.83
N SER A 213 4.13 -0.87 -15.21
CA SER A 213 3.63 0.37 -15.78
C SER A 213 4.73 1.40 -15.94
N LEU A 214 5.63 1.52 -14.96
CA LEU A 214 6.77 2.42 -15.03
C LEU A 214 7.81 2.00 -16.08
N TYR A 215 8.08 0.69 -16.18
CA TYR A 215 9.10 0.19 -17.11
C TYR A 215 8.61 0.16 -18.55
N ASN A 216 7.31 -0.10 -18.76
CA ASN A 216 6.79 -0.46 -20.07
C ASN A 216 5.77 0.51 -20.62
N ILE A 217 5.04 1.25 -19.80
CA ILE A 217 3.96 2.14 -20.28
C ILE A 217 4.43 3.58 -20.23
N LEU A 218 4.85 4.04 -19.06
CA LEU A 218 5.34 5.38 -18.83
C LEU A 218 6.73 5.57 -19.44
N ARG A 219 7.06 6.83 -19.77
CA ARG A 219 8.36 7.25 -20.26
C ARG A 219 9.06 8.19 -19.27
N CYS A 220 8.80 7.98 -17.98
CA CYS A 220 9.41 8.73 -16.89
C CYS A 220 10.51 7.91 -16.21
N ASP A 221 11.30 8.57 -15.37
CA ASP A 221 12.20 7.89 -14.43
C ASP A 221 11.38 7.20 -13.33
N PRO A 222 11.43 5.86 -13.21
CA PRO A 222 10.70 5.13 -12.18
C PRO A 222 11.05 5.56 -10.75
N LEU A 223 12.34 5.84 -10.46
CA LEU A 223 12.77 6.25 -9.11
C LEU A 223 12.22 7.63 -8.77
N ALA A 224 12.23 8.56 -9.73
CA ALA A 224 11.68 9.89 -9.52
C ALA A 224 10.17 9.83 -9.27
N MET A 225 9.43 8.99 -10.02
CA MET A 225 8.00 8.79 -9.79
C MET A 225 7.74 8.21 -8.39
N TRP A 226 8.40 7.10 -8.02
CA TRP A 226 8.23 6.52 -6.70
C TRP A 226 8.61 7.49 -5.58
N ALA A 227 9.70 8.24 -5.71
CA ALA A 227 10.09 9.25 -4.72
C ALA A 227 9.02 10.32 -4.52
N THR A 228 8.42 10.83 -5.60
CA THR A 228 7.33 11.81 -5.54
C THR A 228 6.06 11.23 -4.90
N GLN A 229 5.69 10.00 -5.25
CA GLN A 229 4.54 9.31 -4.64
C GLN A 229 4.78 9.12 -3.13
N MET A 230 5.96 8.63 -2.74
CA MET A 230 6.35 8.48 -1.34
C MET A 230 6.29 9.80 -0.58
N ASP A 231 6.83 10.89 -1.12
CA ASP A 231 6.83 12.20 -0.47
C ASP A 231 5.39 12.70 -0.21
N SER A 232 4.49 12.50 -1.17
CA SER A 232 3.08 12.90 -1.07
C SER A 232 2.35 12.10 0.02
N ILE A 233 2.58 10.78 0.04
CA ILE A 233 1.95 9.88 1.02
C ILE A 233 2.49 10.14 2.44
N ILE A 234 3.83 10.26 2.59
CA ILE A 234 4.48 10.46 3.89
C ILE A 234 4.06 11.81 4.51
N ALA A 235 3.93 12.86 3.68
CA ALA A 235 3.50 14.18 4.15
C ALA A 235 2.11 14.19 4.81
N LYS A 236 1.27 13.21 4.48
CA LYS A 236 -0.08 12.99 5.04
C LYS A 236 -0.17 11.75 5.93
N HIS A 237 0.97 11.23 6.39
CA HIS A 237 1.04 10.09 7.29
C HIS A 237 0.45 8.78 6.73
N GLY A 238 0.40 8.60 5.41
CA GLY A 238 -0.24 7.44 4.80
C GLY A 238 0.62 6.16 4.77
N LEU A 239 0.06 5.14 4.11
CA LEU A 239 0.71 3.88 3.77
C LEU A 239 1.34 3.97 2.38
N VAL A 240 2.65 3.76 2.30
CA VAL A 240 3.38 3.57 1.04
C VAL A 240 3.36 2.08 0.69
N SER A 241 2.61 1.71 -0.34
CA SER A 241 2.41 0.32 -0.75
C SER A 241 2.99 0.10 -2.15
N PHE A 242 3.97 -0.80 -2.24
CA PHE A 242 4.62 -1.19 -3.50
C PHE A 242 4.15 -2.56 -3.99
N ASN A 243 4.03 -2.70 -5.31
CA ASN A 243 3.92 -4.00 -5.98
C ASN A 243 5.02 -4.13 -7.04
N ILE A 244 5.93 -5.07 -6.82
CA ILE A 244 7.08 -5.34 -7.70
C ILE A 244 7.04 -6.79 -8.14
N HIS A 245 7.08 -7.05 -9.44
CA HIS A 245 7.02 -8.41 -9.95
C HIS A 245 8.44 -8.98 -10.07
N PRO A 246 8.75 -10.12 -9.43
CA PRO A 246 10.02 -10.81 -9.66
C PRO A 246 10.25 -11.11 -11.14
N ASP A 247 9.18 -11.38 -11.88
CA ASP A 247 9.11 -11.61 -13.32
C ASP A 247 9.75 -10.49 -14.16
N TYR A 248 9.67 -9.24 -13.70
CA TYR A 248 10.24 -8.07 -14.40
C TYR A 248 11.57 -7.60 -13.81
N THR A 249 12.05 -8.27 -12.77
CA THR A 249 13.27 -7.89 -12.03
C THR A 249 14.46 -8.80 -12.34
N VAL A 250 14.31 -9.75 -13.28
CA VAL A 250 15.37 -10.70 -13.64
C VAL A 250 16.58 -10.02 -14.31
N GLU A 251 16.35 -9.05 -15.19
CA GLU A 251 17.40 -8.40 -15.97
C GLU A 251 18.34 -7.55 -15.09
N PRO A 252 19.67 -7.51 -15.35
CA PRO A 252 20.61 -6.76 -14.52
C PRO A 252 20.25 -5.28 -14.33
N LYS A 253 19.70 -4.64 -15.37
CA LYS A 253 19.27 -3.24 -15.32
C LYS A 253 18.09 -3.04 -14.36
N THR A 254 17.09 -3.91 -14.38
CA THR A 254 15.94 -3.81 -13.47
C THR A 254 16.31 -4.21 -12.05
N GLN A 255 17.29 -5.10 -11.85
CA GLN A 255 17.86 -5.35 -10.52
C GLN A 255 18.58 -4.14 -9.92
N VAL A 256 19.33 -3.39 -10.73
CA VAL A 256 19.97 -2.14 -10.27
C VAL A 256 18.89 -1.17 -9.81
N LEU A 257 17.85 -0.98 -10.62
CA LEU A 257 16.73 -0.11 -10.30
C LEU A 257 16.01 -0.52 -9.00
N TYR A 258 15.75 -1.83 -8.83
CA TYR A 258 15.15 -2.35 -7.61
C TYR A 258 16.04 -2.13 -6.37
N ARG A 259 17.37 -2.30 -6.49
CA ARG A 259 18.31 -1.95 -5.40
C ARG A 259 18.23 -0.46 -5.04
N GLU A 260 18.17 0.42 -6.03
CA GLU A 260 18.01 1.86 -5.75
C GLU A 260 16.67 2.18 -5.06
N LEU A 261 15.59 1.50 -5.43
CA LEU A 261 14.30 1.63 -4.75
C LEU A 261 14.42 1.18 -3.28
N LEU A 262 15.03 0.03 -3.02
CA LEU A 262 15.24 -0.45 -1.64
C LEU A 262 16.07 0.53 -0.81
N ARG A 263 17.12 1.13 -1.39
CA ARG A 263 17.90 2.20 -0.73
C ARG A 263 17.07 3.44 -0.44
N LEU A 264 16.24 3.86 -1.39
CA LEU A 264 15.32 5.00 -1.22
C LEU A 264 14.33 4.75 -0.07
N ILE A 265 13.71 3.57 -0.04
CA ILE A 265 12.78 3.16 1.03
C ILE A 265 13.49 3.17 2.37
N ARG A 266 14.70 2.59 2.45
CA ARG A 266 15.45 2.54 3.70
C ARG A 266 15.83 3.93 4.21
N LYS A 267 16.33 4.79 3.31
CA LYS A 267 16.69 6.17 3.62
C LYS A 267 15.48 6.94 4.17
N LYS A 268 14.34 6.90 3.47
CA LYS A 268 13.10 7.54 3.95
C LYS A 268 12.60 6.92 5.25
N GLY A 269 12.76 5.61 5.42
CA GLY A 269 12.53 4.87 6.66
C GLY A 269 13.15 5.54 7.88
N GLU A 270 14.43 5.86 7.76
CA GLU A 270 15.25 6.46 8.82
C GLU A 270 14.98 7.96 8.98
N GLU A 271 14.92 8.71 7.88
CA GLU A 271 14.74 10.17 7.89
C GLU A 271 13.36 10.59 8.39
N GLU A 272 12.31 9.85 8.02
CA GLU A 272 10.90 10.24 8.26
C GLU A 272 10.22 9.40 9.36
N TYR A 273 10.97 8.52 10.04
CA TYR A 273 10.47 7.64 11.10
C TYR A 273 9.30 6.76 10.63
N MET A 274 9.46 6.14 9.46
CA MET A 274 8.45 5.33 8.80
C MET A 274 8.53 3.86 9.24
N TRP A 275 7.37 3.26 9.54
CA TRP A 275 7.29 1.86 9.93
C TRP A 275 7.38 0.95 8.69
N LEU A 276 8.52 0.27 8.53
CA LEU A 276 8.68 -0.78 7.52
C LEU A 276 8.06 -2.09 8.04
N ALA A 277 6.98 -2.54 7.40
CA ALA A 277 6.12 -3.61 7.90
C ALA A 277 5.83 -4.66 6.81
N LEU A 278 5.35 -5.83 7.25
CA LEU A 278 4.62 -6.75 6.39
C LEU A 278 3.14 -6.33 6.30
N PRO A 279 2.43 -6.65 5.19
CA PRO A 279 0.99 -6.45 5.08
C PRO A 279 0.19 -7.01 6.27
N GLY A 280 0.46 -8.25 6.70
CA GLY A 280 -0.23 -8.85 7.85
C GLY A 280 0.06 -8.16 9.19
N GLU A 281 1.20 -7.48 9.33
CA GLU A 281 1.48 -6.64 10.51
C GLU A 281 0.63 -5.36 10.48
N VAL A 282 0.45 -4.76 9.30
CA VAL A 282 -0.41 -3.59 9.10
C VAL A 282 -1.87 -3.95 9.39
N ASP A 283 -2.37 -5.05 8.83
CA ASP A 283 -3.72 -5.59 9.11
C ASP A 283 -3.95 -5.78 10.62
N THR A 284 -3.03 -6.49 11.28
CA THR A 284 -3.09 -6.72 12.72
C THR A 284 -3.14 -5.41 13.51
N TRP A 285 -2.30 -4.43 13.14
CA TRP A 285 -2.28 -3.13 13.79
C TRP A 285 -3.58 -2.35 13.57
N TRP A 286 -4.11 -2.34 12.34
CA TRP A 286 -5.31 -1.58 12.00
C TRP A 286 -6.53 -2.08 12.77
N ARG A 287 -6.69 -3.41 12.88
CA ARG A 287 -7.73 -4.04 13.71
C ARG A 287 -7.58 -3.74 15.18
N GLN A 288 -6.37 -3.91 15.73
CA GLN A 288 -6.09 -3.58 17.11
C GLN A 288 -6.44 -2.12 17.39
N ARG A 289 -5.93 -1.19 16.58
CA ARG A 289 -6.19 0.25 16.70
C ARG A 289 -7.69 0.56 16.65
N ASN A 290 -8.45 -0.06 15.75
CA ASN A 290 -9.90 0.13 15.64
C ASN A 290 -10.66 -0.32 16.90
N SER A 291 -10.14 -1.33 17.62
CA SER A 291 -10.74 -1.83 18.87
C SER A 291 -10.28 -1.10 20.13
N MET A 292 -9.28 -0.22 20.03
CA MET A 292 -8.75 0.51 21.18
C MET A 292 -9.66 1.67 21.59
N ALA A 293 -9.62 2.00 22.88
CA ALA A 293 -10.30 3.16 23.44
C ALA A 293 -9.30 4.18 23.98
N LEU A 294 -9.58 5.46 23.74
CA LEU A 294 -8.89 6.56 24.39
C LEU A 294 -9.58 6.84 25.73
N VAL A 295 -8.83 6.76 26.83
CA VAL A 295 -9.35 6.92 28.20
C VAL A 295 -8.61 8.02 28.94
N ARG A 296 -9.34 8.84 29.69
CA ARG A 296 -8.76 9.88 30.55
C ARG A 296 -8.62 9.35 31.97
N GLN A 297 -7.41 9.33 32.52
CA GLN A 297 -7.12 8.90 33.89
C GLN A 297 -6.21 9.94 34.55
N SER A 298 -6.56 10.41 35.74
CA SER A 298 -5.78 11.41 36.50
C SER A 298 -5.39 12.66 35.69
N GLY A 299 -6.28 13.10 34.79
CA GLY A 299 -6.06 14.27 33.93
C GLY A 299 -5.29 14.00 32.64
N THR A 300 -4.66 12.83 32.47
CA THR A 300 -3.89 12.45 31.28
C THR A 300 -4.63 11.44 30.40
N TRP A 301 -4.39 11.52 29.08
CA TRP A 301 -4.97 10.60 28.10
C TRP A 301 -4.09 9.36 27.93
N HIS A 302 -4.72 8.19 27.90
CA HIS A 302 -4.09 6.90 27.71
C HIS A 302 -4.87 6.06 26.70
N VAL A 303 -4.19 5.10 26.06
CA VAL A 303 -4.83 4.13 25.16
C VAL A 303 -5.00 2.80 25.90
N ARG A 304 -6.22 2.25 25.86
CA ARG A 304 -6.55 0.93 26.41
C ARG A 304 -7.03 0.00 25.29
N GLY A 305 -6.66 -1.27 25.37
CA GLY A 305 -7.04 -2.31 24.41
C GLY A 305 -5.88 -3.24 24.09
N ILE A 306 -6.16 -4.31 23.34
CA ILE A 306 -5.11 -5.24 22.90
C ILE A 306 -4.13 -4.49 21.99
N GLY A 307 -2.83 -4.59 22.29
CA GLY A 307 -1.77 -3.92 21.53
C GLY A 307 -1.51 -2.47 21.93
N SER A 308 -2.18 -1.93 22.95
CA SER A 308 -2.07 -0.50 23.33
C SER A 308 -0.67 -0.07 23.78
N GLY A 309 0.19 -1.00 24.20
CA GLY A 309 1.60 -0.71 24.51
C GLY A 309 2.43 -0.22 23.31
N ARG A 310 1.91 -0.41 22.08
CA ARG A 310 2.48 0.18 20.86
C ARG A 310 1.76 1.45 20.42
N ALA A 311 0.66 1.84 21.05
CA ALA A 311 -0.11 3.01 20.65
C ALA A 311 0.48 4.31 21.22
N ALA A 312 0.23 5.41 20.52
CA ALA A 312 0.54 6.75 20.98
C ALA A 312 -0.74 7.59 20.98
N VAL A 313 -0.92 8.41 22.00
CA VAL A 313 -1.94 9.47 21.98
C VAL A 313 -1.35 10.65 21.21
N ALA A 314 -1.92 10.99 20.07
CA ALA A 314 -1.57 12.22 19.36
C ALA A 314 -2.64 13.29 19.59
N TYR A 315 -2.29 14.54 19.30
CA TYR A 315 -3.19 15.68 19.46
C TYR A 315 -3.31 16.40 18.12
N ALA A 316 -4.53 16.52 17.61
CA ALA A 316 -4.87 17.36 16.48
C ALA A 316 -5.01 18.82 16.96
N ARG A 317 -4.43 19.77 16.21
CA ARG A 317 -4.43 21.20 16.54
C ARG A 317 -4.59 22.06 15.29
N LEU A 318 -5.07 23.28 15.47
CA LEU A 318 -5.01 24.32 14.44
C LEU A 318 -3.84 25.26 14.71
N GLU A 319 -2.91 25.33 13.77
CA GLU A 319 -1.81 26.29 13.77
C GLU A 319 -1.89 27.11 12.48
N ASN A 320 -2.13 28.42 12.61
CA ASN A 320 -2.30 29.34 11.48
C ASN A 320 -3.37 28.87 10.48
N GLY A 321 -4.52 28.37 10.98
CA GLY A 321 -5.62 27.85 10.17
C GLY A 321 -5.33 26.51 9.47
N ARG A 322 -4.23 25.83 9.83
CA ARG A 322 -3.87 24.53 9.27
C ARG A 322 -3.87 23.46 10.35
N LEU A 323 -4.41 22.29 10.00
CA LEU A 323 -4.35 21.11 10.84
C LEU A 323 -2.90 20.64 10.99
N THR A 324 -2.46 20.48 12.23
CA THR A 324 -1.19 19.86 12.60
C THR A 324 -1.41 18.79 13.66
N TYR A 325 -0.46 17.84 13.75
CA TYR A 325 -0.50 16.76 14.72
C TYR A 325 0.73 16.81 15.63
N VAL A 326 0.48 16.64 16.93
CA VAL A 326 1.53 16.61 17.96
C VAL A 326 1.57 15.25 18.63
N LEU A 327 2.75 14.63 18.61
CA LEU A 327 3.03 13.37 19.32
C LEU A 327 3.64 13.65 20.71
N PRO A 328 3.44 12.78 21.72
CA PRO A 328 3.86 13.02 23.11
C PRO A 328 5.36 13.23 23.30
N ASN A 329 6.18 12.70 22.38
CA ASN A 329 7.64 12.79 22.46
C ASN A 329 8.18 14.15 21.97
N GLY A 330 7.33 15.16 21.78
CA GLY A 330 7.71 16.48 21.30
C GLY A 330 8.26 16.50 19.87
N ARG A 331 8.17 15.37 19.14
CA ARG A 331 8.58 15.28 17.74
C ARG A 331 7.46 15.90 16.91
N PRO A 332 7.67 17.07 16.27
CA PRO A 332 6.69 17.58 15.34
C PRO A 332 6.55 16.58 14.19
N SER A 333 5.32 16.22 13.84
CA SER A 333 5.08 15.57 12.56
C SER A 333 5.33 16.63 11.49
N ARG A 334 6.51 16.62 10.85
CA ARG A 334 6.84 17.62 9.83
C ARG A 334 5.90 17.43 8.64
N ARG A 335 4.90 18.30 8.51
CA ARG A 335 4.38 18.64 7.18
C ARG A 335 5.49 19.38 6.46
N SER A 336 6.11 18.75 5.47
CA SER A 336 7.10 19.47 4.67
C SER A 336 6.38 20.62 3.94
N ASN A 337 6.87 21.86 4.08
CA ASN A 337 6.42 23.01 3.27
C ASN A 337 6.74 22.83 1.77
N ARG A 338 6.94 21.60 1.28
CA ARG A 338 7.32 21.29 -0.11
C ARG A 338 6.13 21.13 -1.05
N HIS A 339 4.91 21.46 -0.65
CA HIS A 339 3.75 21.38 -1.54
C HIS A 339 3.91 22.26 -2.81
N GLU A 340 4.55 23.43 -2.71
CA GLU A 340 4.81 24.28 -3.88
C GLU A 340 5.98 23.79 -4.77
N ASP A 341 6.94 23.03 -4.20
CA ASP A 341 8.07 22.46 -4.95
C ASP A 341 7.70 21.11 -5.61
N GLN A 342 6.65 20.44 -5.12
CA GLN A 342 6.15 19.15 -5.63
C GLN A 342 5.44 19.27 -6.98
N SER A 343 4.60 20.30 -7.20
CA SER A 343 3.93 20.51 -8.50
C SER A 343 4.95 20.75 -9.63
N ARG A 344 6.02 21.51 -9.37
CA ARG A 344 7.11 21.73 -10.34
C ARG A 344 7.95 20.48 -10.62
N ARG A 345 8.17 19.63 -9.61
CA ARG A 345 8.84 18.31 -9.80
C ARG A 345 7.96 17.33 -10.57
N LEU A 346 6.65 17.35 -10.38
CA LEU A 346 5.69 16.51 -11.10
C LEU A 346 5.67 16.81 -12.61
N GLU A 347 5.65 18.09 -12.99
CA GLU A 347 5.78 18.52 -14.39
C GLU A 347 7.11 18.04 -15.02
N ALA A 348 8.20 18.05 -14.25
CA ALA A 348 9.51 17.57 -14.70
C ALA A 348 9.60 16.03 -14.82
N VAL A 349 8.86 15.27 -13.99
CA VAL A 349 8.86 13.80 -14.00
C VAL A 349 7.96 13.23 -15.10
N VAL A 350 6.82 13.85 -15.37
CA VAL A 350 5.87 13.39 -16.40
C VAL A 350 6.29 13.84 -17.81
N GLY A 351 7.12 14.89 -17.90
CA GLY A 351 7.62 15.45 -19.14
C GLY A 351 6.52 16.20 -19.89
N ASN A 352 6.72 17.51 -20.12
CA ASN A 352 5.87 18.30 -21.01
C ASN A 352 5.75 17.61 -22.37
N ARG A 353 4.56 17.05 -22.66
CA ARG A 353 4.12 16.71 -24.02
C ARG A 353 2.64 16.98 -24.18
#